data_AF-A0A8S3WZD2-F1
#
_entry.id   AF-A0A8S3WZD2-F1
#
_cell.length_a   1.000
_cell.length_b   1.000
_cell.length_c   1.000
_cell.angle_alpha   90.00
_cell.angle_beta   90.00
_cell.angle_gamma   90.00
#
_symmetry.space_group_name_H-M   'P 1'
#
loop_
_entity.id
_entity.type
_entity.pdbx_description
1 polymer ?
#
loop_
_entity_poly.entity_id
_entity_poly.type
_entity_poly.pdbx_seq_one_letter_code
_entity_poly.pdbx_strand_id
1 'polypeptide(L)'
;MAFAETNISLSQPDITQKITERIDDLKQKIAAWGRRIRRFTERSRRFNQDRFFESDQKRFYKSLERPELCGAGSGPDQADIIAFWRGLWSEPVNHSEGPWMEVVASQGASVTPIDPITITPEDVAEAVSRAPNWKSPG
;
A
#
# COMPACT_ATOMS: atom_id res chain seq x y z
N MET A 1 49.73 -26.24 31.22
CA MET A 1 49.32 -27.30 30.27
C MET A 1 48.97 -26.62 28.96
N ALA A 2 49.81 -26.81 27.95
CA ALA A 2 49.70 -26.18 26.64
C ALA A 2 48.95 -27.12 25.69
N PHE A 3 47.92 -26.61 25.01
CA PHE A 3 47.40 -27.25 23.80
C PHE A 3 48.33 -26.86 22.65
N ALA A 4 49.42 -27.63 22.51
CA ALA A 4 50.22 -27.63 21.30
C ALA A 4 49.43 -28.33 20.19
N GLU A 5 49.67 -27.94 18.93
CA GLU A 5 49.20 -28.56 17.68
C GLU A 5 48.03 -27.93 16.90
N THR A 6 47.78 -26.63 17.03
CA THR A 6 47.30 -25.85 15.87
C THR A 6 47.91 -24.45 15.87
N ASN A 7 49.04 -24.30 15.19
CA ASN A 7 49.65 -23.00 14.87
C ASN A 7 48.86 -22.33 13.73
N ILE A 8 47.59 -22.00 13.99
CA ILE A 8 46.76 -21.26 13.03
C ILE A 8 46.87 -19.78 13.40
N SER A 9 47.77 -19.07 12.73
CA SER A 9 47.86 -17.61 12.83
C SER A 9 46.79 -16.98 11.92
N LEU A 10 45.93 -16.15 12.51
CA LEU A 10 44.90 -15.35 11.81
C LEU A 10 45.49 -14.33 10.81
N SER A 11 46.81 -14.22 10.71
CA SER A 11 47.52 -13.32 9.78
C SER A 11 47.65 -13.88 8.35
N GLN A 12 47.22 -15.12 8.09
CA GLN A 12 47.30 -15.72 6.76
C GLN A 12 46.10 -15.26 5.90
N PRO A 13 46.32 -14.60 4.75
CA PRO A 13 45.25 -14.00 3.96
C PRO A 13 44.23 -15.02 3.41
N ASP A 14 44.65 -16.26 3.17
CA ASP A 14 43.77 -17.35 2.72
C ASP A 14 42.78 -17.79 3.82
N ILE A 15 43.20 -17.75 5.09
CA ILE A 15 42.36 -18.13 6.23
C ILE A 15 41.33 -17.04 6.51
N THR A 16 41.73 -15.78 6.48
CA THR A 16 40.81 -14.65 6.65
C THR A 16 39.78 -14.60 5.52
N GLN A 17 40.20 -14.84 4.27
CA GLN A 17 39.29 -14.94 3.13
C GLN A 17 38.25 -16.05 3.33
N LYS A 18 38.67 -17.28 3.67
CA LYS A 18 37.74 -18.39 3.94
C LYS A 18 36.74 -18.10 5.06
N ILE A 19 37.18 -17.40 6.11
CA ILE A 19 36.30 -16.96 7.20
C ILE A 19 35.28 -15.95 6.69
N THR A 20 35.69 -14.96 5.88
CA THR A 20 34.77 -13.96 5.31
C THR A 20 33.74 -14.59 4.38
N GLU A 21 34.17 -15.49 3.50
CA GLU A 21 33.27 -16.24 2.61
C GLU A 21 32.24 -17.03 3.41
N ARG A 22 32.69 -17.72 4.48
CA ARG A 22 31.79 -18.47 5.36
C ARG A 22 30.79 -17.57 6.09
N ILE A 23 31.21 -16.39 6.51
CA ILE A 23 30.33 -15.39 7.14
C ILE A 23 29.28 -14.91 6.13
N ASP A 24 29.68 -14.60 4.91
CA ASP A 24 28.78 -14.10 3.89
C ASP A 24 27.77 -15.18 3.44
N ASP A 25 28.19 -16.44 3.32
CA ASP A 25 27.30 -17.59 3.13
C ASP A 25 26.22 -17.66 4.21
N LEU A 26 26.61 -17.48 5.48
CA LEU A 26 25.68 -17.53 6.61
C LEU A 26 24.72 -16.33 6.57
N LYS A 27 25.21 -15.12 6.29
CA LYS A 27 24.35 -13.94 6.11
C LYS A 27 23.35 -14.14 4.98
N GLN A 28 23.78 -14.67 3.83
CA GLN A 28 22.91 -14.95 2.69
C GLN A 28 21.83 -15.97 3.06
N LYS A 29 22.20 -17.05 3.78
CA LYS A 29 21.23 -18.04 4.28
C LYS A 29 20.21 -17.39 5.21
N ILE A 30 20.66 -16.64 6.22
CA ILE A 30 19.76 -15.95 7.16
C ILE A 30 18.81 -15.01 6.41
N ALA A 31 19.32 -14.23 5.45
CA ALA A 31 18.50 -13.35 4.62
C ALA A 31 17.47 -14.13 3.79
N ALA A 32 17.86 -15.26 3.19
CA ALA A 32 16.95 -16.11 2.42
C ALA A 32 15.83 -16.70 3.30
N TRP A 33 16.16 -17.20 4.49
CA TRP A 33 15.20 -17.70 5.47
C TRP A 33 14.27 -16.58 5.96
N GLY A 34 14.79 -15.40 6.27
CA GLY A 34 14.00 -14.23 6.65
C GLY A 34 13.00 -13.83 5.55
N ARG A 35 13.43 -13.81 4.28
CA ARG A 35 12.54 -13.56 3.14
C ARG A 35 11.48 -14.64 2.98
N ARG A 36 11.80 -15.91 3.25
CA ARG A 36 10.84 -17.01 3.17
C ARG A 36 9.76 -16.90 4.26
N ILE A 37 10.16 -16.60 5.49
CA ILE A 37 9.23 -16.34 6.60
C ILE A 37 8.33 -15.17 6.24
N ARG A 38 8.90 -14.02 5.86
CA ARG A 38 8.13 -12.83 5.48
C ARG A 38 7.10 -13.12 4.39
N ARG A 39 7.50 -13.83 3.31
CA ARG A 39 6.58 -14.22 2.23
C ARG A 39 5.44 -15.10 2.73
N PHE A 40 5.73 -16.06 3.61
CA PHE A 40 4.71 -16.92 4.19
C PHE A 40 3.72 -16.12 5.06
N THR A 41 4.22 -15.21 5.89
CA THR A 41 3.40 -14.35 6.75
C THR A 41 2.52 -13.42 5.91
N GLU A 42 3.09 -12.78 4.89
CA GLU A 42 2.35 -11.91 3.96
C GLU A 42 1.27 -12.68 3.19
N ARG A 43 1.58 -13.87 2.67
CA ARG A 43 0.61 -14.72 1.98
C ARG A 43 -0.54 -15.11 2.91
N SER A 44 -0.23 -15.55 4.12
CA SER A 44 -1.23 -15.97 5.10
C SER A 44 -2.10 -14.78 5.51
N ARG A 45 -1.51 -13.60 5.69
CA ARG A 45 -2.24 -12.36 5.95
C ARG A 45 -3.21 -12.03 4.83
N ARG A 46 -2.75 -12.02 3.57
CA ARG A 46 -3.60 -11.74 2.40
C ARG A 46 -4.75 -12.74 2.30
N PHE A 47 -4.45 -14.04 2.39
CA PHE A 47 -5.46 -15.09 2.36
C PHE A 47 -6.57 -14.88 3.42
N ASN A 48 -6.18 -14.56 4.66
CA ASN A 48 -7.15 -14.29 5.71
C ASN A 48 -7.94 -13.00 5.46
N GLN A 49 -7.28 -11.95 4.98
CA GLN A 49 -7.91 -10.68 4.63
C GLN A 49 -8.94 -10.85 3.51
N ASP A 50 -8.57 -11.54 2.43
CA ASP A 50 -9.45 -11.83 1.29
C ASP A 50 -10.64 -12.68 1.74
N ARG A 51 -10.39 -13.72 2.55
CA ARG A 51 -11.45 -14.54 3.11
C ARG A 51 -12.40 -13.74 4.00
N PHE A 52 -11.89 -12.84 4.85
CA PHE A 52 -12.75 -11.96 5.65
C PHE A 52 -13.50 -10.98 4.76
N PHE A 53 -12.89 -10.44 3.71
CA PHE A 53 -13.57 -9.56 2.78
C PHE A 53 -14.74 -10.27 2.07
N GLU A 54 -14.60 -11.53 1.69
CA GLU A 54 -15.69 -12.29 1.06
C GLU A 54 -16.78 -12.73 2.04
N SER A 55 -16.40 -13.16 3.24
CA SER A 55 -17.35 -13.80 4.20
C SER A 55 -17.89 -12.86 5.28
N ASP A 56 -17.10 -11.88 5.74
CA ASP A 56 -17.41 -10.98 6.85
C ASP A 56 -16.65 -9.66 6.70
N GLN A 57 -17.15 -8.82 5.79
CA GLN A 57 -16.56 -7.51 5.47
C GLN A 57 -16.41 -6.63 6.71
N LYS A 58 -17.35 -6.72 7.66
CA LYS A 58 -17.32 -5.95 8.90
C LYS A 58 -16.08 -6.28 9.72
N ARG A 59 -15.76 -7.56 9.86
CA ARG A 59 -14.54 -7.99 10.55
C ARG A 59 -13.27 -7.59 9.81
N PHE A 60 -13.29 -7.61 8.47
CA PHE A 60 -12.18 -7.11 7.66
C PHE A 60 -11.93 -5.62 7.93
N TYR A 61 -12.94 -4.76 7.83
CA TYR A 61 -12.78 -3.32 8.04
C TYR A 61 -12.38 -2.98 9.48
N LYS A 62 -12.95 -3.65 10.49
CA LYS A 62 -12.48 -3.52 11.88
C LYS A 62 -11.02 -3.88 12.08
N SER A 63 -10.49 -4.82 11.28
CA SER A 63 -9.06 -5.16 11.33
C SER A 63 -8.15 -4.11 10.68
N LEU A 64 -8.73 -3.25 9.83
CA LEU A 64 -8.04 -2.12 9.20
C LEU A 64 -8.13 -0.84 10.04
N GLU A 65 -9.15 -0.74 10.90
CA GLU A 65 -9.25 0.34 11.87
C GLU A 65 -7.97 0.40 12.70
N ARG A 66 -7.42 1.61 12.83
CA ARG A 66 -6.29 1.91 13.69
C ARG A 66 -6.75 2.95 14.70
N PRO A 67 -7.42 2.53 15.78
CA PRO A 67 -7.96 3.46 16.77
C PRO A 67 -6.87 4.36 17.35
N GLU A 68 -5.61 3.92 17.36
CA GLU A 68 -4.49 4.73 17.85
C GLU A 68 -4.14 5.90 16.92
N LEU A 69 -4.52 5.84 15.63
CA LEU A 69 -4.33 6.93 14.66
C LEU A 69 -5.57 7.83 14.55
N CYS A 70 -6.75 7.32 14.92
CA CYS A 70 -7.96 8.11 15.04
C CYS A 70 -7.89 8.89 16.36
N GLY A 71 -7.23 10.05 16.33
CA GLY A 71 -7.20 10.95 17.49
C GLY A 71 -8.61 11.22 18.02
N ALA A 72 -8.77 11.24 19.34
CA ALA A 72 -10.02 11.54 20.05
C ALA A 72 -10.46 13.02 19.93
N GLY A 73 -10.14 13.67 18.81
CA GLY A 73 -10.55 15.03 18.51
C GLY A 73 -11.99 15.05 18.02
N SER A 74 -12.69 16.15 18.31
CA SER A 74 -13.89 16.51 17.55
C SER A 74 -13.56 16.51 16.07
N GLY A 75 -14.44 15.96 15.23
CA GLY A 75 -14.25 15.98 13.78
C GLY A 75 -14.02 17.41 13.25
N PRO A 76 -13.43 17.55 12.05
CA PRO A 76 -13.16 18.86 11.46
C PRO A 76 -14.46 19.68 11.33
N ASP A 77 -14.35 21.00 11.47
CA ASP A 77 -15.51 21.88 11.32
C ASP A 77 -16.05 21.82 9.89
N GLN A 78 -17.36 22.08 9.72
CA GLN A 78 -18.00 22.07 8.42
C GLN A 78 -17.34 23.07 7.46
N ALA A 79 -16.93 24.24 7.97
CA ALA A 79 -16.26 25.25 7.14
C ALA A 79 -14.91 24.73 6.61
N ASP A 80 -14.15 24.02 7.45
CA ASP A 80 -12.84 23.46 7.08
C ASP A 80 -12.98 22.37 6.01
N ILE A 81 -13.98 21.51 6.13
CA ILE A 81 -14.28 20.46 5.13
C ILE A 81 -14.63 21.11 3.79
N ILE A 82 -15.51 22.12 3.80
CA ILE A 82 -15.92 22.83 2.58
C ILE A 82 -14.71 23.54 1.95
N ALA A 83 -13.91 24.23 2.75
CA ALA A 83 -12.72 24.93 2.28
C ALA A 83 -11.70 23.95 1.66
N PHE A 84 -11.47 22.81 2.30
CA PHE A 84 -10.57 21.77 1.80
C PHE A 84 -11.01 21.23 0.42
N TRP A 85 -12.25 20.75 0.31
CA TRP A 85 -12.75 20.20 -0.96
C TRP A 85 -12.89 21.26 -2.04
N ARG A 86 -13.30 22.48 -1.66
CA ARG A 86 -13.33 23.62 -2.58
C ARG A 86 -11.93 23.90 -3.09
N GLY A 87 -10.91 24.01 -2.24
CA GLY A 87 -9.53 24.24 -2.68
C GLY A 87 -9.04 23.17 -3.66
N LEU A 88 -9.35 21.89 -3.40
CA LEU A 88 -8.94 20.78 -4.26
C LEU A 88 -9.60 20.81 -5.65
N TRP A 89 -10.88 21.20 -5.74
CA TRP A 89 -11.64 21.13 -7.00
C TRP A 89 -11.77 22.46 -7.73
N SER A 90 -11.56 23.60 -7.06
CA SER A 90 -11.69 24.92 -7.68
C SER A 90 -10.43 25.36 -8.41
N GLU A 91 -9.28 24.79 -8.05
CA GLU A 91 -8.01 25.12 -8.70
C GLU A 91 -7.80 24.20 -9.91
N PRO A 92 -7.85 24.73 -11.15
CA PRO A 92 -7.50 23.94 -12.31
C PRO A 92 -6.00 23.61 -12.27
N VAL A 93 -5.68 22.34 -11.99
CA VAL A 93 -4.30 21.84 -12.01
C VAL A 93 -4.03 21.21 -13.37
N ASN A 94 -2.96 21.66 -14.04
CA ASN A 94 -2.44 20.97 -15.23
C ASN A 94 -1.61 19.76 -14.76
N HIS A 95 -2.14 18.56 -14.98
CA HIS A 95 -1.40 17.34 -14.72
C HIS A 95 -0.41 17.06 -15.85
N SER A 96 0.82 16.67 -15.51
CA SER A 96 1.79 16.22 -16.51
C SER A 96 1.30 14.92 -17.12
N GLU A 97 1.12 14.90 -18.44
CA GLU A 97 0.70 13.70 -19.14
C GLU A 97 1.78 12.62 -19.12
N GLY A 98 1.44 11.42 -18.65
CA GLY A 98 2.35 10.28 -18.62
C GLY A 98 2.33 9.50 -19.95
N PRO A 99 3.42 8.83 -20.34
CA PRO A 99 3.51 8.06 -21.60
C PRO A 99 2.43 6.96 -21.75
N TRP A 100 1.86 6.51 -20.64
CA TRP A 100 0.81 5.49 -20.62
C TRP A 100 -0.53 6.00 -21.20
N MET A 101 -0.78 7.32 -21.23
CA MET A 101 -2.02 7.85 -21.79
C MET A 101 -2.09 7.67 -23.30
N GLU A 102 -0.98 7.74 -24.02
CA GLU A 102 -0.91 7.43 -25.45
C GLU A 102 -1.26 5.95 -25.73
N VAL A 103 -0.81 5.06 -24.84
CA VAL A 103 -1.13 3.63 -24.91
C VAL A 103 -2.62 3.40 -24.70
N VAL A 104 -3.24 4.08 -23.73
CA VAL A 104 -4.68 3.97 -23.47
C VAL A 104 -5.50 4.59 -24.61
N ALA A 105 -5.10 5.76 -25.13
CA ALA A 105 -5.76 6.42 -26.24
C ALA A 105 -5.73 5.57 -27.52
N SER A 106 -4.59 4.94 -27.82
CA SER A 106 -4.47 4.04 -28.98
C SER A 106 -5.31 2.77 -28.83
N GLN A 107 -5.39 2.18 -27.64
CA GLN A 107 -6.29 1.05 -27.35
C GLN A 107 -7.77 1.45 -27.49
N GLY A 108 -8.11 2.67 -27.07
CA GLY A 108 -9.46 3.23 -27.12
C GLY A 108 -9.86 3.84 -28.47
N ALA A 109 -8.98 3.89 -29.47
CA ALA A 109 -9.24 4.59 -30.74
C ALA A 109 -10.43 4.04 -31.54
N SER A 110 -10.84 2.80 -31.26
CA SER A 110 -12.01 2.15 -31.86
C SER A 110 -13.32 2.43 -31.12
N VAL A 111 -13.27 3.04 -29.93
CA VAL A 111 -14.43 3.33 -29.09
C VAL A 111 -15.00 4.69 -29.48
N THR A 112 -16.31 4.73 -29.69
CA THR A 112 -17.02 5.98 -29.98
C THR A 112 -16.96 6.90 -28.75
N PRO A 113 -16.55 8.17 -28.91
CA PRO A 113 -16.59 9.15 -27.82
C PRO A 113 -18.02 9.30 -27.27
N ILE A 114 -18.14 9.41 -25.95
CA ILE A 114 -19.40 9.74 -25.30
C ILE A 114 -19.67 11.24 -25.51
N ASP A 115 -20.92 11.59 -25.79
CA ASP A 115 -21.34 12.98 -25.91
C ASP A 115 -21.04 13.78 -24.63
N PRO A 116 -20.75 15.08 -24.73
CA PRO A 116 -20.45 15.91 -23.57
C PRO A 116 -21.64 15.95 -22.61
N ILE A 117 -21.44 15.41 -21.40
CA ILE A 117 -22.44 15.42 -20.33
C ILE A 117 -22.35 16.77 -19.61
N THR A 118 -23.46 17.51 -19.58
CA THR A 118 -23.58 18.72 -18.77
C THR A 118 -24.25 18.35 -17.46
N ILE A 119 -23.51 18.45 -16.35
CA ILE A 119 -24.05 18.17 -15.01
C ILE A 119 -24.70 19.43 -14.46
N THR A 120 -25.99 19.35 -14.16
CA THR A 120 -26.77 20.44 -13.58
C THR A 120 -26.87 20.31 -12.05
N PRO A 121 -27.17 21.39 -11.31
CA PRO A 121 -27.41 21.34 -9.87
C PRO A 121 -28.51 20.34 -9.47
N GLU A 122 -29.52 20.18 -10.32
CA GLU A 122 -30.62 19.25 -10.14
C GLU A 122 -30.13 17.78 -10.18
N ASP A 123 -29.24 17.45 -11.10
CA ASP A 123 -28.63 16.11 -11.20
C ASP A 123 -27.89 15.75 -9.92
N VAL A 124 -27.18 16.73 -9.34
CA VAL A 124 -26.45 16.55 -8.07
C VAL A 124 -27.42 16.37 -6.91
N ALA A 125 -28.48 17.19 -6.86
CA ALA A 125 -29.49 17.09 -5.81
C ALA A 125 -30.21 15.72 -5.83
N GLU A 126 -30.56 15.23 -7.02
CA GLU A 126 -31.18 13.92 -7.19
C GLU A 126 -30.23 12.78 -6.77
N ALA A 127 -28.97 12.82 -7.23
CA ALA A 127 -27.96 11.82 -6.87
C ALA A 127 -27.72 11.76 -5.36
N VAL A 128 -27.60 12.91 -4.70
CA VAL A 128 -27.41 13.00 -3.24
C VAL A 128 -28.65 12.52 -2.49
N SER A 129 -29.85 12.78 -3.00
CA SER A 129 -31.10 12.32 -2.35
C SER A 129 -31.21 10.79 -2.28
N ARG A 130 -30.64 10.10 -3.27
CA ARG A 130 -30.61 8.64 -3.37
C ARG A 130 -29.38 8.01 -2.74
N ALA A 131 -28.37 8.81 -2.42
CA ALA A 131 -27.15 8.31 -1.80
C ALA A 131 -27.47 7.79 -0.40
N PRO A 132 -27.05 6.56 -0.06
CA PRO A 132 -27.22 6.05 1.29
C PRO A 132 -26.53 7.00 2.27
N ASN A 133 -27.16 7.22 3.42
CA ASN A 133 -26.58 8.04 4.45
C ASN A 133 -25.23 7.42 4.86
N TRP A 134 -24.15 8.06 4.43
CA TRP A 134 -22.76 7.65 4.66
C TRP A 134 -22.41 7.50 6.15
N LYS A 135 -23.29 7.95 7.05
CA LYS A 135 -23.21 7.75 8.51
C LYS A 135 -23.68 6.38 8.99
N SER A 136 -24.27 5.54 8.13
CA SER A 136 -24.67 4.18 8.51
C SER A 136 -23.56 3.21 8.13
N PRO A 137 -22.83 2.64 9.11
CA PRO A 137 -22.03 1.46 8.84
C PRO A 137 -22.97 0.28 8.61
N GLY A 138 -22.64 -0.59 7.65
CA GLY A 138 -23.27 -1.90 7.55
C GLY A 138 -23.22 -2.72 8.85
#